data_AF-A0A925CUX8-F1
#
_entry.id   AF-A0A925CUX8-F1
#
_cell.length_a   1.000
_cell.length_b   1.000
_cell.length_c   1.000
_cell.angle_alpha   90.00
_cell.angle_beta   90.00
_cell.angle_gamma   90.00
#
_symmetry.space_group_name_H-M   'P 1'
#
loop_
_entity.id
_entity.type
_entity.pdbx_description
1 polymer ?
#
loop_
_entity_poly.entity_id
_entity_poly.type
_entity_poly.pdbx_seq_one_letter_code
_entity_poly.pdbx_strand_id
1 'polypeptide(L)'
;MHLAFITRNFSLRLSLIFFILICIVGCQKEVSFQKPNAGGSTGGSAAFALVPVGAACSDATLVGIYEAGKALTSNAVLTITVNVTKIGTWTYSTGLVNGFVFAGAGTFTDIGNQSITLSGGGTPVAAGNSEFALSIGGATCTVAVPVMPANTGGGSTGDYYYKATIGGVNYSQTVTDDNDYEAGSGMGGMNEVVFGAGINYMNRPLPAGFTEIGVSKGKMLDYSNATPATFTAYFSPGNYPYAPPSYNDGNGIQIFWTDPTGKEWSTINGTANQTGSTFKIISVADSFDALGRVYRDVKMEFTCKLYDEAGAVKQLTNGEMFVVFGML
;
A
#
# COMPACT_ATOMS: atom_id res chain seq x y z
N MET A 1 63.10 54.67 -18.09
CA MET A 1 63.14 53.21 -18.19
C MET A 1 61.90 52.75 -18.93
N HIS A 2 62.11 52.02 -20.03
CA HIS A 2 61.17 51.17 -20.79
C HIS A 2 59.99 50.61 -19.95
N LEU A 3 58.80 50.27 -20.45
CA LEU A 3 58.24 49.93 -21.78
C LEU A 3 56.70 49.93 -21.61
N ALA A 4 55.89 50.28 -22.61
CA ALA A 4 54.50 49.83 -22.66
C ALA A 4 54.06 49.58 -24.10
N PHE A 5 53.40 48.44 -24.26
CA PHE A 5 53.23 47.64 -25.46
C PHE A 5 52.21 48.20 -26.46
N ILE A 6 52.58 48.09 -27.75
CA ILE A 6 51.70 48.12 -28.92
C ILE A 6 51.09 46.72 -29.08
N THR A 7 49.79 46.61 -29.35
CA THR A 7 49.21 45.42 -30.00
C THR A 7 48.33 45.82 -31.18
N ARG A 8 48.63 45.16 -32.31
CA ARG A 8 48.11 45.33 -33.66
C ARG A 8 46.84 44.51 -33.86
N ASN A 9 45.89 45.07 -34.61
CA ASN A 9 44.75 44.37 -35.22
C ASN A 9 45.20 43.14 -36.03
N PHE A 10 44.66 41.97 -35.71
CA PHE A 10 44.85 40.74 -36.49
C PHE A 10 43.52 40.21 -37.02
N SER A 11 43.54 39.85 -38.30
CA SER A 11 42.41 39.66 -39.21
C SER A 11 41.63 38.36 -38.96
N LEU A 12 40.30 38.49 -38.83
CA LEU A 12 39.28 37.48 -38.53
C LEU A 12 38.97 36.52 -39.71
N ARG A 13 39.94 36.21 -40.57
CA ARG A 13 39.71 35.36 -41.78
C ARG A 13 40.50 34.06 -41.82
N LEU A 14 41.28 33.75 -40.78
CA LEU A 14 42.06 32.50 -40.69
C LEU A 14 41.49 31.48 -39.68
N SER A 15 40.34 31.76 -39.06
CA SER A 15 39.68 30.85 -38.09
C SER A 15 38.54 30.02 -38.72
N LEU A 16 38.05 30.40 -39.90
CA LEU A 16 36.90 29.73 -40.54
C LEU A 16 37.29 28.51 -41.41
N ILE A 17 38.59 28.27 -41.64
CA ILE A 17 39.07 27.14 -42.43
C ILE A 17 39.52 25.96 -41.55
N PHE A 18 39.77 26.20 -40.24
CA PHE A 18 40.13 25.12 -39.30
C PHE A 18 38.91 24.42 -38.69
N PHE A 19 37.71 25.03 -38.74
CA PHE A 19 36.50 24.45 -38.16
C PHE A 19 35.63 23.65 -39.14
N ILE A 20 35.96 23.66 -40.45
CA ILE A 20 35.22 22.92 -41.49
C ILE A 20 35.88 21.57 -41.84
N LEU A 21 37.09 21.28 -41.32
CA LEU A 21 37.79 20.01 -41.58
C LEU A 21 37.56 18.91 -40.52
N ILE A 22 36.77 19.17 -39.47
CA ILE A 22 36.48 18.21 -38.38
C ILE A 22 35.11 17.50 -38.55
N CYS A 23 34.29 17.89 -39.52
CA CYS A 23 32.91 17.38 -39.65
C CYS A 23 32.70 16.25 -40.69
N ILE A 24 33.74 15.50 -41.09
CA ILE A 24 33.59 14.41 -42.09
C ILE A 24 34.04 13.01 -41.63
N VAL A 25 34.30 12.79 -40.34
CA VAL A 25 34.55 11.43 -39.81
C VAL A 25 33.51 11.11 -38.75
N GLY A 26 32.34 10.67 -39.19
CA GLY A 26 31.23 10.35 -38.30
C GLY A 26 30.13 9.54 -38.99
N CYS A 27 30.51 8.40 -39.58
CA CYS A 27 29.70 7.19 -39.74
C CYS A 27 30.47 6.20 -40.62
N GLN A 28 31.50 5.56 -40.04
CA GLN A 28 31.84 4.20 -40.47
C GLN A 28 31.14 3.27 -39.48
N LYS A 29 30.35 2.34 -40.01
CA LYS A 29 29.76 1.25 -39.22
C LYS A 29 30.90 0.29 -38.92
N GLU A 30 31.36 0.29 -37.67
CA GLU A 30 32.40 -0.62 -37.20
C GLU A 30 31.91 -2.06 -37.35
N VAL A 31 32.45 -2.81 -38.32
CA VAL A 31 32.26 -4.27 -38.38
C VAL A 31 33.35 -4.87 -37.52
N SER A 32 33.05 -5.08 -36.24
CA SER A 32 33.96 -5.80 -35.34
C SER A 32 34.08 -7.25 -35.80
N PHE A 33 35.20 -7.61 -36.44
CA PHE A 33 35.58 -9.00 -36.65
C PHE A 33 36.09 -9.56 -35.32
N GLN A 34 35.18 -10.09 -34.50
CA GLN A 34 35.57 -10.94 -33.37
C GLN A 34 35.77 -12.38 -33.86
N LYS A 35 36.91 -12.96 -33.48
CA LYS A 35 37.20 -14.40 -33.62
C LYS A 35 36.05 -15.23 -33.04
N PRO A 36 35.76 -16.42 -33.58
CA PRO A 36 34.73 -17.29 -33.04
C PRO A 36 35.21 -17.87 -31.70
N ASN A 37 34.88 -17.19 -30.61
CA ASN A 37 34.86 -17.77 -29.28
C ASN A 37 33.40 -17.78 -28.83
N ALA A 38 32.91 -18.95 -28.43
CA ALA A 38 31.55 -19.18 -27.99
C ALA A 38 31.24 -18.37 -26.71
N GLY A 39 30.60 -17.22 -26.89
CA GLY A 39 30.04 -16.38 -25.84
C GLY A 39 28.93 -15.53 -26.45
N GLY A 40 27.68 -15.84 -26.13
CA GLY A 40 26.49 -15.30 -26.78
C GLY A 40 26.41 -13.76 -26.71
N SER A 41 26.08 -13.15 -27.84
CA SER A 41 25.84 -11.71 -27.99
C SER A 41 24.55 -11.28 -27.26
N THR A 42 24.67 -10.30 -26.36
CA THR A 42 23.58 -9.67 -25.58
C THR A 42 22.82 -8.56 -26.32
N GLY A 43 22.95 -8.44 -27.65
CA GLY A 43 22.38 -7.32 -28.43
C GLY A 43 21.07 -7.60 -29.19
N GLY A 44 20.50 -8.80 -29.10
CA GLY A 44 19.31 -9.19 -29.87
C GLY A 44 18.06 -9.42 -29.03
N SER A 45 16.89 -9.55 -29.66
CA SER A 45 15.68 -10.03 -28.98
C SER A 45 15.90 -11.45 -28.47
N ALA A 46 15.45 -11.69 -27.24
CA ALA A 46 15.43 -13.00 -26.63
C ALA A 46 14.43 -13.94 -27.33
N ALA A 47 14.67 -15.24 -27.21
CA ALA A 47 13.68 -16.27 -27.53
C ALA A 47 13.36 -17.03 -26.24
N PHE A 48 12.09 -17.06 -25.87
CA PHE A 48 11.60 -17.63 -24.63
C PHE A 48 10.14 -18.04 -24.77
N ALA A 49 9.71 -19.02 -23.97
CA ALA A 49 8.35 -19.54 -23.95
C ALA A 49 7.86 -19.75 -22.51
N LEU A 50 6.55 -19.75 -22.28
CA LEU A 50 5.99 -20.14 -20.99
C LEU A 50 6.36 -21.59 -20.65
N VAL A 51 6.47 -21.88 -19.36
CA VAL A 51 6.58 -23.25 -18.83
C VAL A 51 5.24 -23.62 -18.17
N PRO A 52 4.21 -23.98 -18.95
CA PRO A 52 2.89 -24.25 -18.38
C PRO A 52 2.88 -25.54 -17.56
N VAL A 53 2.09 -25.55 -16.49
CA VAL A 53 1.75 -26.76 -15.73
C VAL A 53 0.25 -27.01 -15.93
N GLY A 54 -0.08 -27.78 -16.97
CA GLY A 54 -1.46 -27.96 -17.40
C GLY A 54 -2.01 -26.72 -18.12
N ALA A 55 -3.29 -26.39 -17.89
CA ALA A 55 -3.95 -25.23 -18.50
C ALA A 55 -3.75 -23.91 -17.71
N ALA A 56 -3.29 -24.01 -16.46
CA ALA A 56 -3.03 -22.88 -15.57
C ALA A 56 -1.53 -22.55 -15.53
N CYS A 57 -1.20 -21.28 -15.29
CA CYS A 57 0.17 -20.90 -14.96
C CYS A 57 0.38 -21.15 -13.45
N SER A 58 0.47 -22.42 -12.99
CA SER A 58 0.41 -22.73 -11.55
C SER A 58 1.60 -22.21 -10.74
N ASP A 59 2.68 -21.81 -11.40
CA ASP A 59 3.86 -21.17 -10.82
C ASP A 59 3.76 -19.63 -10.83
N ALA A 60 2.67 -19.06 -11.37
CA ALA A 60 2.44 -17.64 -11.37
C ALA A 60 2.22 -17.14 -9.93
N THR A 61 3.01 -16.14 -9.55
CA THR A 61 2.83 -15.43 -8.28
C THR A 61 2.18 -14.08 -8.56
N LEU A 62 1.03 -13.84 -7.95
CA LEU A 62 0.29 -12.59 -8.03
C LEU A 62 0.41 -11.82 -6.71
N VAL A 63 0.79 -10.54 -6.80
CA VAL A 63 0.88 -9.61 -5.67
C VAL A 63 0.05 -8.37 -6.01
N GLY A 64 -0.54 -7.75 -4.99
CA GLY A 64 -1.32 -6.52 -5.09
C GLY A 64 -2.81 -6.70 -4.85
N ILE A 65 -3.52 -5.58 -4.75
CA ILE A 65 -4.96 -5.50 -4.51
C ILE A 65 -5.63 -5.05 -5.82
N TYR A 66 -6.68 -5.76 -6.21
CA TYR A 66 -7.44 -5.50 -7.44
C TYR A 66 -8.90 -5.27 -7.05
N GLU A 67 -9.37 -4.03 -7.16
CA GLU A 67 -10.74 -3.64 -6.77
C GLU A 67 -11.43 -2.94 -7.93
N ALA A 68 -12.70 -3.29 -8.18
CA ALA A 68 -13.51 -2.62 -9.19
C ALA A 68 -13.63 -1.11 -8.89
N GLY A 69 -13.30 -0.27 -9.86
CA GLY A 69 -13.32 1.19 -9.75
C GLY A 69 -12.04 1.82 -9.18
N LYS A 70 -11.06 1.04 -8.70
CA LYS A 70 -9.81 1.56 -8.12
C LYS A 70 -8.62 1.37 -9.06
N ALA A 71 -7.86 2.42 -9.33
CA ALA A 71 -6.65 2.30 -10.14
C ALA A 71 -5.61 1.40 -9.44
N LEU A 72 -4.94 0.54 -10.20
CA LEU A 72 -3.88 -0.32 -9.69
C LEU A 72 -2.68 0.53 -9.25
N THR A 73 -2.03 0.11 -8.16
CA THR A 73 -0.80 0.73 -7.65
C THR A 73 0.44 -0.01 -8.16
N SER A 74 1.63 0.53 -7.90
CA SER A 74 2.91 -0.10 -8.26
C SER A 74 3.13 -1.49 -7.65
N ASN A 75 2.36 -1.86 -6.63
CA ASN A 75 2.44 -3.15 -5.95
C ASN A 75 1.62 -4.25 -6.65
N ALA A 76 0.79 -3.90 -7.64
CA ALA A 76 0.12 -4.87 -8.50
C ALA A 76 1.14 -5.51 -9.44
N VAL A 77 1.53 -6.74 -9.16
CA VAL A 77 2.64 -7.43 -9.86
C VAL A 77 2.27 -8.88 -10.14
N LEU A 78 2.54 -9.34 -11.36
CA LEU A 78 2.43 -10.72 -11.79
C LEU A 78 3.83 -11.24 -12.15
N THR A 79 4.29 -12.29 -11.44
CA THR A 79 5.56 -12.96 -11.73
C THR A 79 5.31 -14.35 -12.28
N ILE A 80 5.98 -14.70 -13.39
CA ILE A 80 5.81 -15.99 -14.09
C ILE A 80 7.17 -16.55 -14.52
N THR A 81 7.29 -17.88 -14.62
CA THR A 81 8.50 -18.51 -15.15
C THR A 81 8.41 -18.75 -16.65
N VAL A 82 9.50 -18.47 -17.34
CA VAL A 82 9.68 -18.75 -18.77
C VAL A 82 10.94 -19.55 -19.00
N ASN A 83 10.95 -20.38 -20.04
CA ASN A 83 12.16 -21.06 -20.50
C ASN A 83 12.81 -20.25 -21.62
N VAL A 84 14.01 -19.76 -21.38
CA VAL A 84 14.80 -18.94 -22.30
C VAL A 84 15.71 -19.84 -23.14
N THR A 85 15.55 -19.79 -24.46
CA THR A 85 16.38 -20.53 -25.43
C THR A 85 17.42 -19.64 -26.12
N LYS A 86 17.25 -18.32 -26.02
CA LYS A 86 18.20 -17.33 -26.52
C LYS A 86 18.21 -16.10 -25.62
N ILE A 87 19.39 -15.75 -25.10
CA ILE A 87 19.62 -14.52 -24.32
C ILE A 87 19.28 -13.27 -25.13
N GLY A 88 18.92 -12.19 -24.46
CA GLY A 88 18.53 -10.94 -25.12
C GLY A 88 17.49 -10.14 -24.37
N THR A 89 17.06 -9.05 -24.98
CA THR A 89 15.99 -8.19 -24.45
C THR A 89 14.61 -8.81 -24.67
N TRP A 90 13.71 -8.58 -23.72
CA TRP A 90 12.33 -9.01 -23.79
C TRP A 90 11.39 -7.89 -23.35
N THR A 91 10.20 -7.90 -23.94
CA THR A 91 9.07 -7.06 -23.54
C THR A 91 7.82 -7.92 -23.64
N TYR A 92 6.90 -7.79 -22.70
CA TYR A 92 5.63 -8.48 -22.74
C TYR A 92 4.53 -7.63 -22.14
N SER A 93 3.33 -7.71 -22.73
CA SER A 93 2.13 -7.10 -22.19
C SER A 93 0.93 -8.02 -22.46
N THR A 94 0.06 -8.14 -21.47
CA THR A 94 -1.19 -8.90 -21.60
C THR A 94 -2.22 -8.13 -22.42
N GLY A 95 -3.30 -8.82 -22.82
CA GLY A 95 -4.51 -8.13 -23.24
C GLY A 95 -5.13 -7.32 -22.10
N LEU A 96 -5.95 -6.32 -22.46
CA LEU A 96 -6.80 -5.60 -21.53
C LEU A 96 -7.95 -6.53 -21.10
N VAL A 97 -7.98 -6.91 -19.83
CA VAL A 97 -9.06 -7.71 -19.25
C VAL A 97 -9.63 -6.92 -18.08
N ASN A 98 -10.96 -6.78 -18.07
CA ASN A 98 -11.67 -6.10 -16.99
C ASN A 98 -11.13 -4.69 -16.66
N GLY A 99 -10.55 -3.96 -17.62
CA GLY A 99 -10.06 -2.59 -17.43
C GLY A 99 -8.60 -2.44 -16.97
N PHE A 100 -7.84 -3.53 -16.84
CA PHE A 100 -6.41 -3.48 -16.49
C PHE A 100 -5.55 -4.44 -17.33
N VAL A 101 -4.24 -4.18 -17.31
CA VAL A 101 -3.20 -4.93 -18.03
C VAL A 101 -2.03 -5.24 -17.11
N PHE A 102 -1.23 -6.24 -17.46
CA PHE A 102 0.13 -6.42 -16.94
C PHE A 102 1.15 -6.21 -18.05
N ALA A 103 2.24 -5.52 -17.76
CA ALA A 103 3.32 -5.29 -18.72
C ALA A 103 4.69 -5.28 -18.04
N GLY A 104 5.72 -5.72 -18.76
CA GLY A 104 7.09 -5.73 -18.27
C GLY A 104 8.11 -5.76 -19.39
N ALA A 105 9.35 -5.44 -19.05
CA ALA A 105 10.49 -5.48 -19.94
C ALA A 105 11.76 -5.84 -19.14
N GLY A 106 12.74 -6.44 -19.82
CA GLY A 106 13.99 -6.82 -19.20
C GLY A 106 15.00 -7.38 -20.19
N THR A 107 16.05 -8.00 -19.66
CA THR A 107 17.08 -8.69 -20.43
C THR A 107 17.41 -10.01 -19.77
N PHE A 108 17.38 -11.10 -20.52
CA PHE A 108 17.91 -12.38 -20.07
C PHE A 108 19.40 -12.45 -20.35
N THR A 109 20.18 -12.73 -19.30
CA THR A 109 21.63 -12.97 -19.38
C THR A 109 21.97 -14.44 -19.50
N ASP A 110 21.01 -15.32 -19.17
CA ASP A 110 21.20 -16.76 -19.08
C ASP A 110 20.05 -17.50 -19.78
N ILE A 111 20.36 -18.71 -20.26
CA ILE A 111 19.37 -19.65 -20.82
C ILE A 111 18.76 -20.52 -19.71
N GLY A 112 17.65 -21.19 -20.00
CA GLY A 112 16.93 -22.03 -19.04
C GLY A 112 15.76 -21.30 -18.38
N ASN A 113 15.29 -21.82 -17.24
CA ASN A 113 14.13 -21.25 -16.55
C ASN A 113 14.50 -19.94 -15.86
N GLN A 114 13.79 -18.87 -16.21
CA GLN A 114 13.97 -17.52 -15.68
C GLN A 114 12.61 -16.96 -15.26
N SER A 115 12.58 -16.16 -14.20
CA SER A 115 11.36 -15.45 -13.80
C SER A 115 11.29 -14.09 -14.49
N ILE A 116 10.10 -13.72 -14.96
CA ILE A 116 9.80 -12.36 -15.40
C ILE A 116 8.72 -11.74 -14.53
N THR A 117 8.84 -10.45 -14.31
CA THR A 117 7.93 -9.66 -13.49
C THR A 117 7.20 -8.65 -14.38
N LEU A 118 5.88 -8.64 -14.28
CA LEU A 118 4.98 -7.77 -15.03
C LEU A 118 4.24 -6.86 -14.04
N SER A 119 4.31 -5.55 -14.24
CA SER A 119 3.60 -4.56 -13.44
C SER A 119 2.18 -4.36 -13.96
N GLY A 120 1.22 -4.32 -13.04
CA GLY A 120 -0.18 -4.04 -13.31
C GLY A 120 -0.43 -2.56 -13.55
N GLY A 121 -1.34 -2.24 -14.45
CA GLY A 121 -1.81 -0.87 -14.68
C GLY A 121 -3.25 -0.84 -15.20
N GLY A 122 -3.97 0.24 -14.90
CA GLY A 122 -5.38 0.41 -15.25
C GLY A 122 -6.30 0.41 -14.04
N THR A 123 -7.60 0.23 -14.27
CA THR A 123 -8.65 0.29 -13.24
C THR A 123 -9.61 -0.86 -13.48
N PRO A 124 -9.68 -1.87 -12.60
CA PRO A 124 -10.63 -2.95 -12.74
C PRO A 124 -12.07 -2.42 -12.84
N VAL A 125 -12.94 -3.02 -13.66
CA VAL A 125 -14.30 -2.50 -13.92
C VAL A 125 -15.36 -3.24 -13.10
N ALA A 126 -15.24 -4.56 -12.99
CA ALA A 126 -16.23 -5.43 -12.33
C ALA A 126 -15.56 -6.41 -11.36
N ALA A 127 -16.30 -6.78 -10.31
CA ALA A 127 -15.89 -7.82 -9.36
C ALA A 127 -15.87 -9.21 -10.02
N GLY A 128 -15.08 -10.12 -9.44
CA GLY A 128 -14.95 -11.51 -9.89
C GLY A 128 -13.58 -11.84 -10.45
N ASN A 129 -13.41 -13.06 -10.94
CA ASN A 129 -12.12 -13.49 -11.49
C ASN A 129 -11.93 -12.91 -12.90
N SER A 130 -10.86 -12.15 -13.06
CA SER A 130 -10.39 -11.67 -14.36
C SER A 130 -9.38 -12.67 -14.92
N GLU A 131 -9.77 -13.37 -15.99
CA GLU A 131 -8.96 -14.43 -16.61
C GLU A 131 -8.01 -13.85 -17.66
N PHE A 132 -6.71 -13.85 -17.36
CA PHE A 132 -5.66 -13.41 -18.29
C PHE A 132 -5.07 -14.61 -19.02
N ALA A 133 -5.39 -14.74 -20.31
CA ALA A 133 -4.73 -15.70 -21.20
C ALA A 133 -3.35 -15.17 -21.61
N LEU A 134 -2.30 -15.81 -21.11
CA LEU A 134 -0.92 -15.51 -21.47
C LEU A 134 -0.51 -16.31 -22.70
N SER A 135 0.22 -15.68 -23.63
CA SER A 135 0.79 -16.36 -24.80
C SER A 135 2.21 -15.87 -25.06
N ILE A 136 3.19 -16.73 -24.78
CA ILE A 136 4.61 -16.42 -24.94
C ILE A 136 5.29 -17.61 -25.61
N GLY A 137 6.01 -17.36 -26.70
CA GLY A 137 6.77 -18.38 -27.41
C GLY A 137 5.93 -19.54 -27.96
N GLY A 138 4.64 -19.30 -28.23
CA GLY A 138 3.70 -20.32 -28.75
C GLY A 138 3.03 -21.19 -27.68
N ALA A 139 3.45 -21.10 -26.41
CA ALA A 139 2.77 -21.72 -25.29
C ALA A 139 1.70 -20.78 -24.71
N THR A 140 0.63 -21.35 -24.17
CA THR A 140 -0.46 -20.61 -23.54
C THR A 140 -0.79 -21.14 -22.17
N CYS A 141 -1.12 -20.25 -21.23
CA CYS A 141 -1.71 -20.60 -19.95
C CYS A 141 -2.59 -19.45 -19.45
N THR A 142 -3.48 -19.72 -18.50
CA THR A 142 -4.37 -18.70 -17.93
C THR A 142 -4.02 -18.39 -16.48
N VAL A 143 -4.06 -17.11 -16.12
CA VAL A 143 -3.98 -16.61 -14.74
C VAL A 143 -5.31 -15.98 -14.35
N ALA A 144 -5.94 -16.48 -13.29
CA ALA A 144 -7.11 -15.86 -12.69
C ALA A 144 -6.69 -14.79 -11.67
N VAL A 145 -7.08 -13.54 -11.90
CA VAL A 145 -6.85 -12.43 -10.97
C VAL A 145 -8.17 -12.10 -10.26
N PRO A 146 -8.28 -12.35 -8.94
CA PRO A 146 -9.49 -12.05 -8.20
C PRO A 146 -9.66 -10.53 -8.06
N VAL A 147 -10.77 -9.99 -8.57
CA VAL A 147 -11.14 -8.58 -8.41
C VAL A 147 -12.24 -8.44 -7.37
N MET A 148 -11.98 -7.64 -6.36
CA MET A 148 -12.93 -7.32 -5.30
C MET A 148 -14.03 -6.37 -5.81
N PRO A 149 -15.26 -6.45 -5.26
CA PRO A 149 -16.30 -5.48 -5.57
C PRO A 149 -15.91 -4.04 -5.24
N ALA A 150 -16.50 -3.09 -5.96
CA ALA A 150 -16.29 -1.67 -5.67
C ALA A 150 -16.80 -1.34 -4.27
N ASN A 151 -16.02 -0.61 -3.47
CA ASN A 151 -16.37 -0.21 -2.11
C ASN A 151 -16.48 -1.37 -1.11
N THR A 152 -15.93 -2.55 -1.40
CA THR A 152 -15.58 -3.48 -0.31
C THR A 152 -14.34 -2.93 0.36
N GLY A 153 -14.57 -2.13 1.41
CA GLY A 153 -13.56 -1.45 2.20
C GLY A 153 -12.43 -2.38 2.61
N GLY A 154 -11.41 -2.42 1.78
CA GLY A 154 -10.02 -2.67 2.14
C GLY A 154 -9.32 -1.34 1.96
N GLY A 155 -9.23 -0.57 3.05
CA GLY A 155 -8.53 0.69 3.03
C GLY A 155 -7.11 0.51 2.51
N SER A 156 -6.79 1.20 1.41
CA SER A 156 -5.40 1.49 1.07
C SER A 156 -4.85 2.45 2.14
N THR A 157 -3.53 2.52 2.28
CA THR A 157 -2.89 3.77 2.75
C THR A 157 -3.54 4.93 1.98
N GLY A 158 -4.25 5.81 2.69
CA GLY A 158 -5.11 6.87 2.17
C GLY A 158 -6.57 6.83 2.67
N ASP A 159 -7.09 5.65 3.03
CA ASP A 159 -8.51 5.48 3.37
C ASP A 159 -8.76 5.60 4.88
N TYR A 160 -7.82 5.20 5.74
CA TYR A 160 -7.97 5.25 7.20
C TYR A 160 -7.69 6.63 7.77
N TYR A 161 -8.55 7.10 8.67
CA TYR A 161 -8.42 8.42 9.27
C TYR A 161 -9.15 8.53 10.60
N TYR A 162 -8.88 9.65 11.27
CA TYR A 162 -9.77 10.21 12.27
C TYR A 162 -9.95 11.70 12.07
N LYS A 163 -11.10 12.22 12.52
CA LYS A 163 -11.35 13.64 12.75
C LYS A 163 -12.14 13.82 14.03
N ALA A 164 -11.82 14.86 14.79
CA ALA A 164 -12.50 15.16 16.05
C ALA A 164 -12.30 16.63 16.46
N THR A 165 -13.26 17.20 17.15
CA THR A 165 -13.11 18.47 17.87
C THR A 165 -12.87 18.17 19.35
N ILE A 166 -11.65 18.38 19.85
CA ILE A 166 -11.23 18.04 21.21
C ILE A 166 -10.88 19.33 21.97
N GLY A 167 -11.59 19.62 23.05
CA GLY A 167 -11.41 20.86 23.81
C GLY A 167 -11.61 22.13 22.98
N GLY A 168 -12.44 22.07 21.94
CA GLY A 168 -12.71 23.18 21.02
C GLY A 168 -11.73 23.31 19.84
N VAL A 169 -10.72 22.43 19.75
CA VAL A 169 -9.73 22.43 18.66
C VAL A 169 -10.02 21.26 17.72
N ASN A 170 -9.95 21.51 16.40
CA ASN A 170 -10.14 20.47 15.39
C ASN A 170 -8.82 19.72 15.14
N TYR A 171 -8.89 18.40 15.23
CA TYR A 171 -7.82 17.47 14.91
C TYR A 171 -8.28 16.55 13.78
N SER A 172 -7.37 16.24 12.87
CA SER A 172 -7.60 15.30 11.79
C SER A 172 -6.29 14.66 11.41
N GLN A 173 -6.30 13.35 11.17
CA GLN A 173 -5.18 12.63 10.59
C GLN A 173 -5.71 11.58 9.62
N THR A 174 -5.13 11.55 8.43
CA THR A 174 -5.33 10.48 7.45
C THR A 174 -4.02 9.73 7.31
N VAL A 175 -4.05 8.41 7.22
CA VAL A 175 -2.87 7.58 6.97
C VAL A 175 -2.49 7.74 5.51
N THR A 176 -1.23 8.08 5.20
CA THR A 176 -0.71 8.15 3.82
C THR A 176 0.64 7.44 3.75
N ASP A 177 1.10 7.12 2.55
CA ASP A 177 2.39 6.42 2.36
C ASP A 177 3.61 7.23 2.83
N ASP A 178 3.45 8.54 3.05
CA ASP A 178 4.54 9.51 3.25
C ASP A 178 4.46 10.30 4.57
N ASN A 179 3.54 9.95 5.47
CA ASN A 179 3.33 10.72 6.71
C ASN A 179 3.64 9.96 8.01
N ASP A 180 4.27 8.78 7.91
CA ASP A 180 4.69 7.96 9.05
C ASP A 180 3.56 7.54 10.01
N TYR A 181 2.30 7.67 9.58
CA TYR A 181 1.15 7.12 10.30
C TYR A 181 0.77 5.75 9.75
N GLU A 182 0.26 4.89 10.63
CA GLU A 182 -0.36 3.62 10.28
C GLU A 182 -1.78 3.51 10.82
N ALA A 183 -2.57 2.65 10.19
CA ALA A 183 -3.79 2.12 10.77
C ALA A 183 -3.43 0.84 11.55
N GLY A 184 -3.17 1.01 12.85
CA GLY A 184 -2.81 -0.09 13.71
C GLY A 184 -4.03 -0.90 14.13
N SER A 185 -3.86 -2.22 14.25
CA SER A 185 -4.85 -3.12 14.83
C SER A 185 -4.16 -4.05 15.82
N GLY A 186 -4.89 -4.45 16.86
CA GLY A 186 -4.34 -5.32 17.89
C GLY A 186 -5.42 -6.04 18.67
N MET A 187 -5.02 -7.08 19.39
CA MET A 187 -5.90 -7.79 20.30
C MET A 187 -5.18 -8.19 21.58
N GLY A 188 -5.94 -8.30 22.66
CA GLY A 188 -5.46 -8.74 23.96
C GLY A 188 -6.44 -9.70 24.60
N GLY A 189 -5.90 -10.71 25.30
CA GLY A 189 -6.68 -11.77 25.95
C GLY A 189 -6.52 -13.13 25.28
N MET A 190 -7.11 -14.17 25.89
CA MET A 190 -7.09 -15.54 25.34
C MET A 190 -8.47 -15.94 24.83
N ASN A 191 -9.42 -16.24 25.73
CA ASN A 191 -10.79 -16.60 25.34
C ASN A 191 -11.80 -15.47 25.50
N GLU A 192 -11.45 -14.45 26.30
CA GLU A 192 -12.10 -13.15 26.32
C GLU A 192 -11.14 -12.18 25.64
N VAL A 193 -11.43 -11.83 24.39
CA VAL A 193 -10.53 -11.00 23.58
C VAL A 193 -11.09 -9.59 23.46
N VAL A 194 -10.21 -8.63 23.66
CA VAL A 194 -10.42 -7.20 23.42
C VAL A 194 -9.75 -6.85 22.10
N PHE A 195 -10.45 -6.11 21.26
CA PHE A 195 -9.93 -5.65 19.98
C PHE A 195 -9.65 -4.16 20.03
N GLY A 196 -8.46 -3.76 19.59
CA GLY A 196 -8.03 -2.38 19.46
C GLY A 196 -7.74 -2.03 18.01
N ALA A 197 -8.01 -0.78 17.66
CA ALA A 197 -7.61 -0.18 16.40
C ALA A 197 -7.27 1.29 16.62
N GLY A 198 -6.42 1.87 15.77
CA GLY A 198 -6.03 3.27 15.91
C GLY A 198 -5.29 3.84 14.73
N ILE A 199 -5.12 5.15 14.75
CA ILE A 199 -4.25 5.90 13.84
C ILE A 199 -3.02 6.28 14.65
N ASN A 200 -1.92 5.58 14.40
CA ASN A 200 -0.71 5.61 15.22
C ASN A 200 0.47 6.15 14.42
N TYR A 201 1.37 6.87 15.09
CA TYR A 201 2.64 7.28 14.54
C TYR A 201 3.66 6.16 14.74
N MET A 202 4.31 5.75 13.65
CA MET A 202 5.20 4.59 13.63
C MET A 202 6.54 4.84 14.33
N ASN A 203 7.07 6.05 14.19
CA ASN A 203 8.46 6.34 14.53
C ASN A 203 8.57 6.92 15.94
N ARG A 204 8.68 6.07 16.97
CA ARG A 204 8.77 6.58 18.36
C ARG A 204 10.07 7.39 18.62
N PRO A 205 10.01 8.46 19.45
CA PRO A 205 8.84 9.01 20.16
C PRO A 205 7.93 9.86 19.27
N LEU A 206 6.67 10.05 19.69
CA LEU A 206 5.72 10.93 18.98
C LEU A 206 6.27 12.37 18.89
N PRO A 207 6.42 12.96 17.69
CA PRO A 207 6.93 14.31 17.54
C PRO A 207 6.00 15.35 18.19
N ALA A 208 6.57 16.45 18.69
CA ALA A 208 5.77 17.55 19.23
C ALA A 208 4.83 18.11 18.14
N GLY A 209 3.57 18.35 18.50
CA GLY A 209 2.55 18.78 17.56
C GLY A 209 1.73 17.64 16.93
N PHE A 210 2.23 16.40 16.99
CA PHE A 210 1.54 15.23 16.44
C PHE A 210 0.56 14.67 17.46
N THR A 211 -0.41 13.90 16.96
CA THR A 211 -1.48 13.31 17.78
C THR A 211 -1.78 11.91 17.29
N GLU A 212 -2.29 11.07 18.18
CA GLU A 212 -2.72 9.71 17.87
C GLU A 212 -4.08 9.48 18.49
N ILE A 213 -4.89 8.61 17.89
CA ILE A 213 -6.17 8.21 18.47
C ILE A 213 -6.35 6.70 18.34
N GLY A 214 -6.87 6.08 19.39
CA GLY A 214 -7.18 4.67 19.45
C GLY A 214 -8.61 4.45 19.92
N VAL A 215 -9.18 3.34 19.48
CA VAL A 215 -10.45 2.81 19.94
C VAL A 215 -10.24 1.35 20.34
N SER A 216 -10.78 0.96 21.48
CA SER A 216 -10.96 -0.45 21.81
C SER A 216 -12.43 -0.79 21.96
N LYS A 217 -12.77 -2.01 21.54
CA LYS A 217 -14.07 -2.61 21.71
C LYS A 217 -13.86 -3.88 22.53
N GLY A 218 -14.47 -3.91 23.71
CA GLY A 218 -14.24 -4.87 24.79
C GLY A 218 -14.48 -6.36 24.46
N LYS A 219 -15.19 -7.08 25.31
CA LYS A 219 -15.09 -8.55 25.36
C LYS A 219 -15.87 -9.25 24.23
N MET A 220 -15.14 -9.81 23.27
CA MET A 220 -15.63 -10.95 22.50
C MET A 220 -15.40 -12.21 23.34
N LEU A 221 -16.50 -12.85 23.72
CA LEU A 221 -16.46 -14.11 24.45
C LEU A 221 -16.29 -15.26 23.47
N ASP A 222 -15.65 -16.33 23.94
CA ASP A 222 -15.45 -17.57 23.18
C ASP A 222 -14.69 -17.36 21.87
N TYR A 223 -13.65 -16.51 21.91
CA TYR A 223 -12.84 -16.19 20.73
C TYR A 223 -12.19 -17.42 20.10
N SER A 224 -11.86 -18.45 20.90
CA SER A 224 -11.27 -19.69 20.38
C SER A 224 -12.17 -20.44 19.38
N ASN A 225 -13.48 -20.20 19.42
CA ASN A 225 -14.47 -20.73 18.48
C ASN A 225 -15.02 -19.64 17.52
N ALA A 226 -14.40 -18.46 17.48
CA ALA A 226 -14.83 -17.38 16.61
C ALA A 226 -14.67 -17.77 15.14
N THR A 227 -15.65 -17.34 14.34
CA THR A 227 -15.65 -17.46 12.88
C THR A 227 -15.65 -16.06 12.28
N PRO A 228 -15.32 -15.90 10.99
CA PRO A 228 -15.49 -14.61 10.31
C PRO A 228 -16.90 -14.02 10.48
N ALA A 229 -17.94 -14.87 10.51
CA ALA A 229 -19.32 -14.44 10.71
C ALA A 229 -19.59 -13.93 12.15
N THR A 230 -19.07 -14.60 13.18
CA THR A 230 -19.22 -14.11 14.57
C THR A 230 -18.41 -12.84 14.79
N PHE A 231 -17.26 -12.70 14.11
CA PHE A 231 -16.47 -11.48 14.12
C PHE A 231 -17.19 -10.32 13.41
N THR A 232 -17.84 -10.56 12.28
CA THR A 232 -18.70 -9.54 11.62
C THR A 232 -19.87 -9.13 12.53
N ALA A 233 -20.54 -10.10 13.15
CA ALA A 233 -21.64 -9.82 14.07
C ALA A 233 -21.17 -8.97 15.26
N TYR A 234 -19.96 -9.21 15.77
CA TYR A 234 -19.37 -8.46 16.87
C TYR A 234 -19.27 -6.96 16.58
N PHE A 235 -18.95 -6.57 15.34
CA PHE A 235 -18.83 -5.18 14.90
C PHE A 235 -20.10 -4.60 14.27
N SER A 236 -21.24 -5.28 14.31
CA SER A 236 -22.48 -4.85 13.61
C SER A 236 -22.79 -3.35 13.77
N PRO A 237 -23.27 -2.66 12.71
CA PRO A 237 -23.70 -1.27 12.84
C PRO A 237 -24.73 -1.09 13.96
N GLY A 238 -24.53 -0.09 14.80
CA GLY A 238 -25.34 0.10 16.00
C GLY A 238 -24.70 0.99 17.05
N ASN A 239 -25.45 1.26 18.10
CA ASN A 239 -24.99 2.04 19.25
C ASN A 239 -24.31 1.13 20.26
N TYR A 240 -23.17 1.57 20.79
CA TYR A 240 -22.44 0.83 21.81
C TYR A 240 -22.16 1.69 23.03
N PRO A 241 -22.28 1.14 24.24
CA PRO A 241 -21.96 1.88 25.45
C PRO A 241 -20.45 2.04 25.60
N TYR A 242 -20.03 3.15 26.22
CA TYR A 242 -18.67 3.26 26.73
C TYR A 242 -18.45 2.28 27.88
N ALA A 243 -17.23 1.77 27.99
CA ALA A 243 -16.84 0.89 29.08
C ALA A 243 -16.97 1.61 30.43
N PRO A 244 -17.47 0.94 31.47
CA PRO A 244 -17.46 1.50 32.82
C PRO A 244 -16.02 1.60 33.36
N PRO A 245 -15.76 2.43 34.38
CA PRO A 245 -14.50 2.43 35.10
C PRO A 245 -14.28 1.06 35.77
N SER A 246 -13.44 0.21 35.21
CA SER A 246 -13.00 -1.04 35.84
C SER A 246 -11.57 -1.38 35.42
N TYR A 247 -10.86 -2.08 36.31
CA TYR A 247 -9.43 -2.40 36.19
C TYR A 247 -9.11 -3.48 35.13
N ASN A 248 -10.12 -4.09 34.48
CA ASN A 248 -10.00 -5.30 33.66
C ASN A 248 -10.85 -5.22 32.37
N ASP A 249 -10.61 -4.21 31.53
CA ASP A 249 -11.18 -4.10 30.19
C ASP A 249 -12.71 -4.26 30.14
N GLY A 250 -13.40 -3.25 30.69
CA GLY A 250 -14.85 -3.21 30.74
C GLY A 250 -15.50 -3.52 29.38
N ASN A 251 -16.58 -4.30 29.41
CA ASN A 251 -17.40 -4.56 28.23
C ASN A 251 -18.00 -3.23 27.73
N GLY A 252 -17.49 -2.74 26.61
CA GLY A 252 -17.87 -1.45 26.03
C GLY A 252 -16.77 -0.87 25.16
N ILE A 253 -16.94 0.40 24.80
CA ILE A 253 -16.00 1.16 23.99
C ILE A 253 -15.04 1.95 24.88
N GLN A 254 -13.78 1.99 24.51
CA GLN A 254 -12.80 2.91 25.08
C GLN A 254 -12.16 3.73 23.96
N ILE A 255 -11.93 5.02 24.19
CA ILE A 255 -11.22 5.91 23.28
C ILE A 255 -9.99 6.43 23.98
N PHE A 256 -8.85 6.38 23.30
CA PHE A 256 -7.55 6.87 23.72
C PHE A 256 -7.10 7.97 22.77
N TRP A 257 -6.48 9.01 23.30
CA TRP A 257 -5.94 10.10 22.50
C TRP A 257 -4.67 10.64 23.12
N THR A 258 -3.62 10.75 22.32
CA THR A 258 -2.38 11.43 22.71
C THR A 258 -2.40 12.84 22.13
N ASP A 259 -2.27 13.84 23.00
CA ASP A 259 -2.34 15.24 22.62
C ASP A 259 -1.02 15.75 22.01
N PRO A 260 -1.00 16.96 21.42
CA PRO A 260 0.20 17.54 20.80
C PRO A 260 1.43 17.69 21.71
N THR A 261 1.24 17.59 23.04
CA THR A 261 2.30 17.66 24.05
C THR A 261 2.81 16.27 24.44
N GLY A 262 2.26 15.21 23.86
CA GLY A 262 2.57 13.82 24.19
C GLY A 262 1.81 13.31 25.41
N LYS A 263 0.81 14.04 25.91
CA LYS A 263 0.03 13.63 27.08
C LYS A 263 -1.15 12.77 26.68
N GLU A 264 -1.35 11.69 27.43
CA GLU A 264 -2.42 10.72 27.16
C GLU A 264 -3.73 11.10 27.83
N TRP A 265 -4.82 10.83 27.11
CA TRP A 265 -6.18 11.03 27.53
C TRP A 265 -7.03 9.81 27.17
N SER A 266 -7.97 9.43 28.04
CA SER A 266 -8.81 8.27 27.80
C SER A 266 -10.21 8.43 28.40
N THR A 267 -11.17 7.72 27.83
CA THR A 267 -12.53 7.62 28.40
C THR A 267 -12.60 6.83 29.70
N ILE A 268 -11.55 6.04 30.01
CA ILE A 268 -11.48 5.18 31.21
C ILE A 268 -10.58 5.74 32.32
N ASN A 269 -9.88 6.84 32.07
CA ASN A 269 -9.08 7.53 33.09
C ASN A 269 -9.96 8.37 34.01
N GLY A 270 -9.37 8.83 35.13
CA GLY A 270 -10.03 9.72 36.08
C GLY A 270 -11.37 9.15 36.58
N THR A 271 -12.45 9.92 36.40
CA THR A 271 -13.81 9.49 36.82
C THR A 271 -14.50 8.54 35.83
N ALA A 272 -13.98 8.42 34.60
CA ALA A 272 -14.60 7.73 33.47
C ALA A 272 -16.10 8.04 33.25
N ASN A 273 -16.58 9.21 33.68
CA ASN A 273 -18.00 9.55 33.60
C ASN A 273 -18.43 9.94 32.17
N GLN A 274 -18.92 8.97 31.43
CA GLN A 274 -19.42 9.13 30.06
C GLN A 274 -20.90 9.51 29.96
N THR A 275 -21.50 10.11 31.00
CA THR A 275 -22.90 10.59 30.90
C THR A 275 -23.01 11.65 29.80
N GLY A 276 -23.91 11.40 28.83
CA GLY A 276 -24.14 12.24 27.65
C GLY A 276 -23.24 11.93 26.45
N SER A 277 -22.30 11.00 26.59
CA SER A 277 -21.44 10.51 25.50
C SER A 277 -22.19 9.51 24.62
N THR A 278 -21.84 9.45 23.34
CA THR A 278 -22.44 8.51 22.38
C THR A 278 -21.36 7.85 21.53
N PHE A 279 -21.56 6.58 21.17
CA PHE A 279 -20.71 5.89 20.22
C PHE A 279 -21.58 5.02 19.30
N LYS A 280 -21.32 5.11 18.00
CA LYS A 280 -22.05 4.39 16.99
C LYS A 280 -21.09 3.82 15.94
N ILE A 281 -21.22 2.53 15.66
CA ILE A 281 -20.65 1.95 14.44
C ILE A 281 -21.63 2.25 13.31
N ILE A 282 -21.13 2.91 12.25
CA ILE A 282 -21.89 3.33 11.08
C ILE A 282 -21.91 2.23 10.03
N SER A 283 -20.73 1.67 9.73
CA SER A 283 -20.57 0.62 8.73
C SER A 283 -19.41 -0.29 9.07
N VAL A 284 -19.49 -1.53 8.60
CA VAL A 284 -18.42 -2.50 8.64
C VAL A 284 -18.27 -3.09 7.25
N ALA A 285 -17.03 -3.22 6.79
CA ALA A 285 -16.68 -3.97 5.61
C ALA A 285 -15.62 -5.01 5.94
N ASP A 286 -15.60 -6.10 5.18
CA ASP A 286 -14.53 -7.09 5.25
C ASP A 286 -13.35 -6.59 4.41
N SER A 287 -12.16 -6.61 5.02
CA SER A 287 -10.89 -6.39 4.35
C SER A 287 -10.01 -7.63 4.49
N PHE A 288 -9.05 -7.80 3.56
CA PHE A 288 -8.15 -8.94 3.53
C PHE A 288 -6.73 -8.46 3.31
N ASP A 289 -5.78 -9.09 3.98
CA ASP A 289 -4.37 -8.86 3.68
C ASP A 289 -3.85 -9.76 2.55
N ALA A 290 -2.57 -9.61 2.22
CA ALA A 290 -1.92 -10.39 1.17
C ALA A 290 -1.87 -11.92 1.44
N LEU A 291 -2.16 -12.34 2.67
CA LEU A 291 -2.22 -13.74 3.08
C LEU A 291 -3.67 -14.26 3.18
N GLY A 292 -4.66 -13.43 2.84
CA GLY A 292 -6.08 -13.75 2.96
C GLY A 292 -6.60 -13.71 4.39
N ARG A 293 -5.84 -13.16 5.35
CA ARG A 293 -6.31 -12.96 6.72
C ARG A 293 -7.40 -11.89 6.73
N VAL A 294 -8.38 -12.12 7.58
CA VAL A 294 -9.63 -11.37 7.60
C VAL A 294 -9.52 -10.20 8.58
N TYR A 295 -9.81 -9.01 8.07
CA TYR A 295 -9.85 -7.76 8.81
C TYR A 295 -11.24 -7.12 8.69
N ARG A 296 -11.56 -6.19 9.60
CA ARG A 296 -12.81 -5.44 9.63
C ARG A 296 -12.51 -3.97 9.54
N ASP A 297 -12.90 -3.37 8.43
CA ASP A 297 -12.86 -1.93 8.24
C ASP A 297 -14.13 -1.34 8.83
N VAL A 298 -13.97 -0.53 9.89
CA VAL A 298 -15.08 -0.06 10.72
C VAL A 298 -15.12 1.46 10.68
N LYS A 299 -16.24 2.00 10.19
CA LYS A 299 -16.56 3.42 10.30
C LYS A 299 -17.39 3.67 11.55
N MET A 300 -16.99 4.65 12.35
CA MET A 300 -17.66 5.00 13.60
C MET A 300 -17.78 6.50 13.78
N GLU A 301 -18.80 6.90 14.53
CA GLU A 301 -19.03 8.28 14.98
C GLU A 301 -19.22 8.29 16.50
N PHE A 302 -18.68 9.31 17.16
CA PHE A 302 -18.70 9.37 18.61
C PHE A 302 -18.54 10.77 19.21
N THR A 303 -19.05 10.89 20.43
CA THR A 303 -18.86 12.03 21.34
C THR A 303 -18.52 11.49 22.71
N CYS A 304 -17.50 12.03 23.37
CA CYS A 304 -17.08 11.54 24.68
C CYS A 304 -16.36 12.57 25.53
N LYS A 305 -16.12 12.20 26.79
CA LYS A 305 -15.22 12.91 27.70
C LYS A 305 -13.90 12.15 27.79
N LEU A 306 -12.81 12.83 27.51
CA LEU A 306 -11.46 12.30 27.65
C LEU A 306 -10.86 12.83 28.95
N TYR A 307 -10.31 11.94 29.77
CA TYR A 307 -9.70 12.24 31.05
C TYR A 307 -8.20 11.95 31.01
N ASP A 308 -7.39 12.77 31.66
CA ASP A 308 -6.00 12.44 31.95
C ASP A 308 -5.87 11.73 33.32
N GLU A 309 -4.66 11.31 33.68
CA GLU A 309 -4.38 10.69 34.99
C GLU A 309 -4.58 11.66 36.17
N ALA A 310 -4.48 12.97 35.94
CA ALA A 310 -4.69 14.00 36.95
C ALA A 310 -6.17 14.35 37.17
N GLY A 311 -7.09 13.78 36.37
CA GLY A 311 -8.53 14.02 36.41
C GLY A 311 -9.00 15.26 35.64
N ALA A 312 -8.12 15.93 34.87
CA ALA A 312 -8.56 16.96 33.94
C ALA A 312 -9.41 16.34 32.83
N VAL A 313 -10.32 17.12 32.25
CA VAL A 313 -11.29 16.64 31.26
C VAL A 313 -11.28 17.49 29.99
N LYS A 314 -11.35 16.83 28.84
CA LYS A 314 -11.61 17.43 27.54
C LYS A 314 -12.87 16.81 26.93
N GLN A 315 -13.70 17.67 26.33
CA GLN A 315 -14.83 17.21 25.53
C GLN A 315 -14.35 16.89 24.12
N LEU A 316 -14.69 15.69 23.63
CA LEU A 316 -14.55 15.28 22.24
C LEU A 316 -15.93 15.29 21.59
N THR A 317 -16.05 16.07 20.52
CA THR A 317 -17.27 16.17 19.70
C THR A 317 -16.91 15.98 18.23
N ASN A 318 -17.90 15.70 17.38
CA ASN A 318 -17.69 15.44 15.95
C ASN A 318 -16.63 14.37 15.68
N GLY A 319 -16.51 13.38 16.58
CA GLY A 319 -15.59 12.26 16.41
C GLY A 319 -16.08 11.38 15.28
N GLU A 320 -15.23 11.16 14.29
CA GLU A 320 -15.44 10.19 13.22
C GLU A 320 -14.12 9.49 12.94
N MET A 321 -14.15 8.17 12.85
CA MET A 321 -12.98 7.34 12.58
C MET A 321 -13.32 6.28 11.54
N PHE A 322 -12.35 6.01 10.67
CA PHE A 322 -12.33 4.82 9.83
C PHE A 322 -11.02 4.08 10.07
N VAL A 323 -11.11 2.92 10.69
CA VAL A 323 -9.97 2.12 11.17
C VAL A 323 -10.21 0.65 10.91
N VAL A 324 -9.15 -0.15 11.02
CA VAL A 324 -9.16 -1.59 10.75
C VAL A 324 -8.98 -2.41 12.03
N PHE A 325 -9.75 -3.47 12.21
CA PHE A 325 -9.61 -4.45 13.28
C PHE A 325 -9.22 -5.81 12.71
N GLY A 326 -8.15 -6.42 13.22
CA GLY A 326 -7.68 -7.73 12.77
C GLY A 326 -8.17 -8.89 13.64
N MET A 327 -8.41 -10.02 12.99
CA MET A 327 -8.51 -11.34 13.63
C MET A 327 -7.16 -12.05 13.49
N LEU A 328 -6.62 -12.64 14.57
CA LEU A 328 -5.42 -13.48 14.55
C LEU A 328 -5.80 -14.94 14.34
#